data_AF-A0A1Y3MNG9-F1
#
_entry.id   AF-A0A1Y3MNG9-F1
#
_cell.length_a   1.000
_cell.length_b   1.000
_cell.length_c   1.000
_cell.angle_alpha   90.00
_cell.angle_beta   90.00
_cell.angle_gamma   90.00
#
_symmetry.space_group_name_H-M   'P 1'
#
loop_
_entity.id
_entity.type
_entity.pdbx_description
1 polymer ?
#
loop_
_entity_poly.entity_id
_entity_poly.type
_entity_poly.pdbx_seq_one_letter_code
_entity_poly.pdbx_strand_id
1 'polypeptide(L)'
;MWKKKTKRFIFVSNENEFKKAINSNYSEIILESSIDLNESIILNSLNFNLIITGKTKNEILSFNNDIEKDGFFLKNVNNVEFSNLTLVGNLNLNNSINLSISNVNFFGLINSKNSNIVLKKTSYYYLQNKPSPFGIYLDQSNITIEESSLYGSDSISEYIIYLTETEPINQINHKNNNEYLNKILINHSYLSGQYKSGIIKVDVASNINIQSSHLTNASVMGSGLVV
;
A
#
# COMPACT_ATOMS: atom_id res chain seq x y z
N MET A 1 -0.36 -0.76 -36.36
CA MET A 1 -1.66 -0.14 -36.02
C MET A 1 -2.09 -0.66 -34.65
N TRP A 2 -1.74 0.05 -33.57
CA TRP A 2 -2.07 -0.38 -32.20
C TRP A 2 -3.55 -0.07 -31.95
N LYS A 3 -4.39 -1.11 -31.89
CA LYS A 3 -5.81 -0.94 -31.52
C LYS A 3 -5.86 -0.34 -30.12
N LYS A 4 -6.50 0.83 -29.96
CA LYS A 4 -6.86 1.37 -28.64
C LYS A 4 -7.68 0.28 -27.93
N LYS A 5 -7.08 -0.38 -26.94
CA LYS A 5 -7.76 -1.36 -26.08
C LYS A 5 -8.84 -0.56 -25.32
N THR A 6 -10.10 -0.80 -25.63
CA THR A 6 -11.23 -0.15 -24.94
C THR A 6 -11.19 -0.56 -23.47
N LYS A 7 -11.18 0.43 -22.56
CA LYS A 7 -11.32 0.19 -21.12
C LYS A 7 -12.63 -0.55 -20.88
N ARG A 8 -12.58 -1.68 -20.17
CA ARG A 8 -13.76 -2.45 -19.77
C ARG A 8 -13.95 -2.28 -18.28
N PHE A 9 -15.10 -1.76 -17.88
CA PHE A 9 -15.49 -1.65 -16.48
C PHE A 9 -16.63 -2.61 -16.13
N ILE A 10 -16.79 -2.92 -14.85
CA ILE A 10 -17.89 -3.72 -14.31
C ILE A 10 -18.31 -3.18 -12.94
N PHE A 11 -19.62 -3.19 -12.70
CA PHE A 11 -20.20 -2.92 -11.39
C PHE A 11 -20.38 -4.23 -10.63
N VAL A 12 -20.04 -4.24 -9.34
CA VAL A 12 -20.15 -5.41 -8.48
C VAL A 12 -20.78 -5.02 -7.14
N SER A 13 -21.63 -5.88 -6.62
CA SER A 13 -22.42 -5.64 -5.40
C SER A 13 -22.24 -6.71 -4.32
N ASN A 14 -21.56 -7.81 -4.64
CA ASN A 14 -21.34 -8.93 -3.73
C ASN A 14 -20.02 -9.66 -4.02
N GLU A 15 -19.61 -10.51 -3.09
CA GLU A 15 -18.36 -11.28 -3.15
C GLU A 15 -18.25 -12.10 -4.45
N ASN A 16 -19.32 -12.76 -4.89
CA ASN A 16 -19.30 -13.61 -6.07
C ASN A 16 -19.06 -12.81 -7.36
N GLU A 17 -19.70 -11.65 -7.49
CA GLU A 17 -19.47 -10.73 -8.60
C GLU A 17 -18.06 -10.16 -8.59
N PHE A 18 -17.58 -9.73 -7.42
CA PHE A 18 -16.21 -9.24 -7.24
C PHE A 18 -15.18 -10.30 -7.64
N LYS A 19 -15.32 -11.53 -7.15
CA LYS A 19 -14.42 -12.66 -7.48
C LYS A 19 -14.46 -13.01 -8.96
N LYS A 20 -15.61 -12.91 -9.63
CA LYS A 20 -15.69 -13.10 -11.09
C LYS A 20 -15.00 -11.95 -11.84
N ALA A 21 -15.22 -10.71 -11.40
CA ALA A 21 -14.66 -9.52 -12.02
C ALA A 21 -13.13 -9.47 -11.91
N ILE A 22 -12.58 -9.74 -10.72
CA ILE A 22 -11.14 -9.67 -10.45
C ILE A 22 -10.33 -10.73 -11.20
N ASN A 23 -10.95 -11.88 -11.48
CA ASN A 23 -10.37 -12.96 -12.29
C ASN A 23 -10.63 -12.80 -13.80
N SER A 24 -11.22 -11.68 -14.21
CA SER A 24 -11.54 -11.36 -15.60
C SER A 24 -10.69 -10.20 -16.13
N ASN A 25 -10.77 -9.92 -17.43
CA ASN A 25 -10.02 -8.84 -18.08
C ASN A 25 -10.71 -7.46 -17.98
N TYR A 26 -11.28 -7.13 -16.82
CA TYR A 26 -11.82 -5.79 -16.55
C TYR A 26 -10.69 -4.88 -16.07
N SER A 27 -10.54 -3.72 -16.71
CA SER A 27 -9.56 -2.71 -16.28
C SER A 27 -10.04 -1.89 -15.08
N GLU A 28 -11.33 -1.96 -14.77
CA GLU A 28 -11.95 -1.20 -13.71
C GLU A 28 -13.10 -2.00 -13.07
N ILE A 29 -13.10 -2.10 -11.75
CA ILE A 29 -14.11 -2.77 -10.94
C ILE A 29 -14.67 -1.72 -10.00
N ILE A 30 -15.98 -1.48 -10.09
CA ILE A 30 -16.68 -0.44 -9.34
C ILE A 30 -17.58 -1.12 -8.31
N LEU A 31 -17.32 -0.88 -7.03
CA LEU A 31 -18.15 -1.38 -5.93
C LEU A 31 -19.43 -0.53 -5.83
N GLU A 32 -20.58 -1.17 -6.00
CA GLU A 32 -21.90 -0.54 -5.81
C GLU A 32 -22.39 -0.61 -4.37
N SER A 33 -21.81 -1.51 -3.59
CA SER A 33 -22.09 -1.72 -2.17
C SER A 33 -20.83 -2.22 -1.47
N SER A 34 -20.83 -2.20 -0.14
CA SER A 34 -19.77 -2.84 0.64
C SER A 34 -19.74 -4.34 0.37
N ILE A 35 -18.53 -4.90 0.24
CA ILE A 35 -18.28 -6.30 -0.05
C ILE A 35 -17.30 -6.83 0.98
N ASP A 36 -17.71 -7.93 1.61
CA ASP A 36 -16.88 -8.70 2.51
C ASP A 36 -16.37 -9.94 1.79
N LEU A 37 -15.06 -10.14 1.79
CA LEU A 37 -14.39 -11.29 1.18
C LEU A 37 -14.02 -12.30 2.27
N ASN A 38 -14.33 -13.56 2.02
CA ASN A 38 -14.02 -14.65 2.96
C ASN A 38 -12.63 -15.27 2.75
N GLU A 39 -11.87 -14.75 1.78
CA GLU A 39 -10.54 -15.25 1.46
C GLU A 39 -9.68 -14.15 0.84
N SER A 40 -8.37 -14.36 0.92
CA SER A 40 -7.35 -13.55 0.25
C SER A 40 -7.50 -13.52 -1.28
N ILE A 41 -7.19 -12.38 -1.89
CA ILE A 41 -7.12 -12.24 -3.35
C ILE A 41 -5.65 -12.28 -3.79
N ILE A 42 -5.31 -13.27 -4.62
CA ILE A 42 -3.96 -13.43 -5.16
C ILE A 42 -3.95 -13.02 -6.62
N LEU A 43 -3.20 -11.96 -6.95
CA LEU A 43 -2.98 -11.52 -8.33
C LEU A 43 -1.53 -11.80 -8.71
N ASN A 44 -1.37 -12.72 -9.66
CA ASN A 44 -0.10 -13.02 -10.28
C ASN A 44 -0.10 -12.41 -11.68
N SER A 45 0.84 -11.50 -11.97
CA SER A 45 1.09 -10.98 -13.33
C SER A 45 -0.17 -10.52 -14.11
N LEU A 46 -0.52 -9.24 -14.03
CA LEU A 46 -1.57 -8.65 -14.87
C LEU A 46 -1.00 -8.12 -16.19
N ASN A 47 -1.72 -8.33 -17.30
CA ASN A 47 -1.39 -7.76 -18.61
C ASN A 47 -2.14 -6.44 -18.93
N PHE A 48 -2.79 -5.87 -17.90
CA PHE A 48 -3.58 -4.66 -17.98
C PHE A 48 -3.50 -3.89 -16.65
N ASN A 49 -3.84 -2.61 -16.69
CA ASN A 49 -3.96 -1.78 -15.49
C ASN A 49 -5.32 -2.06 -14.83
N LEU A 50 -5.31 -2.28 -13.52
CA LEU A 50 -6.50 -2.61 -12.76
C LEU A 50 -6.82 -1.47 -11.80
N ILE A 51 -8.05 -0.97 -11.86
CA ILE A 51 -8.59 0.00 -10.91
C ILE A 51 -9.71 -0.70 -10.12
N ILE A 52 -9.64 -0.66 -8.80
CA ILE A 52 -10.70 -1.09 -7.89
C ILE A 52 -11.19 0.16 -7.18
N THR A 53 -12.42 0.57 -7.44
CA THR A 53 -12.96 1.82 -6.94
C THR A 53 -14.32 1.66 -6.30
N GLY A 54 -14.57 2.41 -5.22
CA GLY A 54 -15.92 2.54 -4.67
C GLY A 54 -16.70 3.59 -5.45
N LYS A 55 -18.02 3.42 -5.56
CA LYS A 55 -18.89 4.49 -6.05
C LYS A 55 -18.77 5.74 -5.17
N THR A 56 -18.54 5.56 -3.87
CA THR A 56 -18.18 6.59 -2.90
C THR A 56 -17.08 6.07 -1.96
N LYS A 57 -16.52 6.97 -1.12
CA LYS A 57 -15.53 6.57 -0.10
C LYS A 57 -16.10 5.67 1.00
N ASN A 58 -17.43 5.54 1.08
CA ASN A 58 -18.12 4.79 2.13
C ASN A 58 -18.28 3.30 1.81
N GLU A 59 -18.16 2.89 0.55
CA GLU A 59 -18.16 1.49 0.16
C GLU A 59 -16.93 0.81 0.77
N ILE A 60 -17.17 -0.25 1.53
CA ILE A 60 -16.13 -0.98 2.25
C ILE A 60 -15.80 -2.25 1.48
N LEU A 61 -14.52 -2.45 1.15
CA LEU A 61 -14.00 -3.73 0.73
C LEU A 61 -13.22 -4.34 1.90
N SER A 62 -13.73 -5.42 2.48
CA SER A 62 -13.17 -6.02 3.69
C SER A 62 -12.79 -7.49 3.50
N PHE A 63 -11.93 -8.01 4.39
CA PHE A 63 -11.59 -9.43 4.47
C PHE A 63 -11.98 -9.96 5.86
N ASN A 64 -13.00 -10.82 5.91
CA ASN A 64 -13.69 -11.18 7.16
C ASN A 64 -13.19 -12.46 7.85
N ASN A 65 -12.45 -13.33 7.15
CA ASN A 65 -12.09 -14.63 7.70
C ASN A 65 -10.95 -14.53 8.72
N ASP A 66 -9.79 -14.02 8.30
CA ASP A 66 -8.69 -13.68 9.21
C ASP A 66 -8.10 -12.34 8.78
N ILE A 67 -8.68 -11.22 9.26
CA ILE A 67 -8.23 -9.86 8.91
C ILE A 67 -6.73 -9.63 9.17
N GLU A 68 -6.12 -10.41 10.06
CA GLU A 68 -4.69 -10.32 10.39
C GLU A 68 -3.80 -10.97 9.32
N LYS A 69 -4.34 -11.88 8.51
CA LYS A 69 -3.62 -12.58 7.43
C LYS A 69 -4.13 -12.23 6.05
N ASP A 70 -5.43 -12.05 5.90
CA ASP A 70 -6.10 -11.91 4.63
C ASP A 70 -5.95 -10.50 4.04
N GLY A 71 -6.04 -10.45 2.73
CA GLY A 71 -5.83 -9.22 1.98
C GLY A 71 -5.56 -9.47 0.50
N PHE A 72 -4.95 -8.48 -0.14
CA PHE A 72 -4.43 -8.63 -1.50
C PHE A 72 -2.98 -9.08 -1.48
N PHE A 73 -2.67 -10.07 -2.31
CA PHE A 73 -1.32 -10.56 -2.56
C PHE A 73 -0.98 -10.27 -4.03
N LEU A 74 -0.24 -9.19 -4.27
CA LEU A 74 0.16 -8.74 -5.62
C LEU A 74 1.59 -9.21 -5.89
N LYS A 75 1.75 -10.12 -6.87
CA LYS A 75 3.03 -10.72 -7.23
C LYS A 75 3.36 -10.46 -8.70
N ASN A 76 4.42 -9.71 -8.95
CA ASN A 76 4.84 -9.29 -10.30
C ASN A 76 3.72 -8.55 -11.05
N VAL A 77 2.98 -7.69 -10.34
CA VAL A 77 1.83 -6.96 -10.91
C VAL A 77 2.17 -5.49 -11.05
N ASN A 78 1.77 -4.90 -12.17
CA ASN A 78 2.02 -3.49 -12.45
C ASN A 78 0.70 -2.72 -12.56
N ASN A 79 0.71 -1.45 -12.14
CA ASN A 79 -0.38 -0.49 -12.36
C ASN A 79 -1.72 -0.93 -11.75
N VAL A 80 -1.73 -1.16 -10.43
CA VAL A 80 -2.95 -1.39 -9.65
C VAL A 80 -3.31 -0.12 -8.90
N GLU A 81 -4.58 0.24 -8.91
CA GLU A 81 -5.11 1.38 -8.17
C GLU A 81 -6.29 0.95 -7.30
N PHE A 82 -6.24 1.33 -6.03
CA PHE A 82 -7.40 1.35 -5.14
C PHE A 82 -7.83 2.79 -4.94
N SER A 83 -9.09 3.13 -5.24
CA SER A 83 -9.52 4.52 -5.15
C SER A 83 -10.94 4.72 -4.64
N ASN A 84 -11.15 5.83 -3.93
CA ASN A 84 -12.49 6.27 -3.49
C ASN A 84 -13.28 5.15 -2.80
N LEU A 85 -12.70 4.49 -1.80
CA LEU A 85 -13.34 3.42 -1.01
C LEU A 85 -12.73 3.34 0.39
N THR A 86 -13.31 2.50 1.25
CA THR A 86 -12.68 2.06 2.49
C THR A 86 -12.15 0.64 2.28
N LEU A 87 -10.85 0.41 2.50
CA LEU A 87 -10.20 -0.90 2.35
C LEU A 87 -9.79 -1.42 3.72
N VAL A 88 -10.28 -2.60 4.08
CA VAL A 88 -10.04 -3.25 5.38
C VAL A 88 -9.40 -4.62 5.14
N GLY A 89 -8.09 -4.72 5.30
CA GLY A 89 -7.30 -5.93 5.05
C GLY A 89 -5.86 -5.60 4.67
N ASN A 90 -5.01 -6.62 4.63
CA ASN A 90 -3.59 -6.44 4.35
C ASN A 90 -3.30 -6.22 2.86
N LEU A 91 -2.17 -5.57 2.56
CA LEU A 91 -1.61 -5.49 1.22
C LEU A 91 -0.20 -6.08 1.24
N ASN A 92 -0.02 -7.19 0.52
CA ASN A 92 1.25 -7.88 0.38
C ASN A 92 1.75 -7.73 -1.06
N LEU A 93 2.84 -7.00 -1.25
CA LEU A 93 3.40 -6.66 -2.56
C LEU A 93 4.76 -7.32 -2.73
N ASN A 94 4.95 -7.98 -3.87
CA ASN A 94 6.24 -8.55 -4.23
C ASN A 94 6.51 -8.25 -5.71
N ASN A 95 7.63 -7.56 -5.98
CA ASN A 95 8.05 -7.15 -7.32
C ASN A 95 6.94 -6.43 -8.10
N SER A 96 6.18 -5.55 -7.44
CA SER A 96 5.00 -4.90 -8.03
C SER A 96 5.22 -3.39 -8.14
N ILE A 97 5.07 -2.84 -9.34
CA ILE A 97 5.34 -1.41 -9.59
C ILE A 97 4.05 -0.62 -9.84
N ASN A 98 4.08 0.65 -9.45
CA ASN A 98 2.98 1.60 -9.64
C ASN A 98 1.68 1.16 -8.95
N LEU A 99 1.76 0.73 -7.69
CA LEU A 99 0.56 0.62 -6.84
C LEU A 99 0.17 2.02 -6.35
N SER A 100 -1.10 2.38 -6.52
CA SER A 100 -1.67 3.63 -6.00
C SER A 100 -2.87 3.36 -5.10
N ILE A 101 -2.92 4.05 -3.96
CA ILE A 101 -4.05 4.06 -3.02
C ILE A 101 -4.46 5.52 -2.86
N SER A 102 -5.61 5.90 -3.45
CA SER A 102 -5.98 7.30 -3.64
C SER A 102 -7.38 7.61 -3.11
N ASN A 103 -7.52 8.61 -2.23
CA ASN A 103 -8.80 8.95 -1.60
C ASN A 103 -9.44 7.75 -0.88
N VAL A 104 -8.63 6.99 -0.14
CA VAL A 104 -9.05 5.75 0.54
C VAL A 104 -8.92 5.90 2.06
N ASN A 105 -9.83 5.29 2.81
CA ASN A 105 -9.55 4.95 4.22
C ASN A 105 -8.97 3.54 4.25
N PHE A 106 -7.72 3.38 4.66
CA PHE A 106 -7.02 2.10 4.64
C PHE A 106 -6.80 1.59 6.06
N PHE A 107 -7.22 0.35 6.31
CA PHE A 107 -7.12 -0.35 7.58
C PHE A 107 -6.42 -1.69 7.37
N GLY A 108 -5.12 -1.76 7.66
CA GLY A 108 -4.36 -3.00 7.51
C GLY A 108 -2.85 -2.81 7.49
N LEU A 109 -2.13 -3.92 7.37
CA LEU A 109 -0.68 -3.93 7.16
C LEU A 109 -0.37 -3.71 5.68
N ILE A 110 0.63 -2.88 5.37
CA ILE A 110 1.26 -2.88 4.05
C ILE A 110 2.62 -3.57 4.18
N ASN A 111 2.81 -4.68 3.49
CA ASN A 111 4.07 -5.39 3.42
C ASN A 111 4.55 -5.40 1.96
N SER A 112 5.73 -4.84 1.73
CA SER A 112 6.22 -4.54 0.38
C SER A 112 7.64 -5.03 0.21
N LYS A 113 7.89 -5.77 -0.88
CA LYS A 113 9.21 -6.16 -1.34
C LYS A 113 9.43 -5.75 -2.79
N ASN A 114 10.53 -5.07 -3.11
CA ASN A 114 10.88 -4.66 -4.48
C ASN A 114 9.73 -3.96 -5.21
N SER A 115 9.02 -3.06 -4.53
CA SER A 115 7.78 -2.49 -5.03
C SER A 115 7.70 -0.97 -4.83
N ASN A 116 6.85 -0.31 -5.61
CA ASN A 116 6.64 1.13 -5.56
C ASN A 116 5.18 1.43 -5.18
N ILE A 117 4.98 2.18 -4.10
CA ILE A 117 3.66 2.49 -3.54
C ILE A 117 3.44 4.00 -3.51
N VAL A 118 2.25 4.43 -3.87
CA VAL A 118 1.78 5.82 -3.71
C VAL A 118 0.53 5.83 -2.83
N LEU A 119 0.58 6.54 -1.72
CA LEU A 119 -0.57 6.87 -0.88
C LEU A 119 -0.92 8.34 -1.12
N LYS A 120 -2.12 8.62 -1.62
CA LYS A 120 -2.56 9.99 -1.94
C LYS A 120 -3.93 10.29 -1.36
N LYS A 121 -4.09 11.37 -0.59
CA LYS A 121 -5.38 11.68 0.07
C LYS A 121 -5.91 10.51 0.89
N THR A 122 -5.01 9.72 1.46
CA THR A 122 -5.33 8.46 2.14
C THR A 122 -5.30 8.67 3.65
N SER A 123 -6.30 8.12 4.33
CA SER A 123 -6.32 8.03 5.79
C SER A 123 -5.94 6.62 6.19
N TYR A 124 -4.76 6.43 6.76
CA TYR A 124 -4.20 5.15 7.15
C TYR A 124 -4.31 4.95 8.67
N TYR A 125 -4.80 3.77 9.06
CA TYR A 125 -4.83 3.30 10.44
C TYR A 125 -4.52 1.80 10.48
N TYR A 126 -3.94 1.32 11.57
CA TYR A 126 -3.82 -0.11 11.83
C TYR A 126 -4.71 -0.49 13.02
N LEU A 127 -5.82 -1.19 12.75
CA LEU A 127 -6.84 -1.51 13.76
C LEU A 127 -6.96 -3.03 14.01
N GLN A 128 -5.89 -3.80 13.79
CA GLN A 128 -5.93 -5.25 14.02
C GLN A 128 -5.74 -5.58 15.50
N ASN A 129 -6.34 -6.69 15.94
CA ASN A 129 -6.34 -7.13 17.33
C ASN A 129 -4.94 -7.59 17.78
N LYS A 130 -4.20 -8.25 16.89
CA LYS A 130 -2.81 -8.63 17.13
C LYS A 130 -1.86 -7.47 16.79
N PRO A 131 -1.00 -7.06 17.74
CA PRO A 131 0.00 -6.06 17.46
C PRO A 131 0.98 -6.52 16.38
N SER A 132 1.36 -5.59 15.51
CA SER A 132 2.45 -5.75 14.55
C SER A 132 3.61 -4.85 14.96
N PRO A 133 4.88 -5.26 14.75
CA PRO A 133 6.01 -4.36 14.95
C PRO A 133 5.92 -3.09 14.09
N PHE A 134 5.29 -3.21 12.92
CA PHE A 134 5.19 -2.13 11.94
C PHE A 134 3.83 -2.06 11.26
N GLY A 135 3.43 -0.88 10.80
CA GLY A 135 2.22 -0.69 9.98
C GLY A 135 2.49 -0.80 8.47
N ILE A 136 3.62 -0.26 8.04
CA ILE A 136 4.12 -0.28 6.65
C ILE A 136 5.55 -0.80 6.68
N TYR A 137 5.74 -2.00 6.15
CA TYR A 137 7.03 -2.66 5.99
C TYR A 137 7.49 -2.57 4.55
N LEU A 138 8.70 -2.03 4.35
CA LEU A 138 9.29 -1.78 3.05
C LEU A 138 10.67 -2.47 2.99
N ASP A 139 10.77 -3.54 2.21
CA ASP A 139 12.03 -4.19 1.87
C ASP A 139 12.38 -3.86 0.42
N GLN A 140 13.51 -3.16 0.21
CA GLN A 140 13.93 -2.72 -1.13
C GLN A 140 12.80 -2.02 -1.91
N SER A 141 11.99 -1.21 -1.23
CA SER A 141 10.75 -0.63 -1.75
C SER A 141 10.72 0.88 -1.61
N ASN A 142 9.96 1.53 -2.50
CA ASN A 142 9.74 2.97 -2.48
C ASN A 142 8.32 3.29 -2.05
N ILE A 143 8.16 4.34 -1.25
CA ILE A 143 6.85 4.87 -0.90
C ILE A 143 6.80 6.38 -1.11
N THR A 144 5.69 6.84 -1.68
CA THR A 144 5.31 8.26 -1.74
C THR A 144 4.01 8.46 -0.99
N ILE A 145 3.97 9.43 -0.09
CA ILE A 145 2.82 9.77 0.76
C ILE A 145 2.50 11.24 0.51
N GLU A 146 1.34 11.52 -0.08
CA GLU A 146 0.91 12.86 -0.46
C GLU A 146 -0.46 13.18 0.15
N GLU A 147 -0.60 14.36 0.75
CA GLU A 147 -1.90 14.86 1.25
C GLU A 147 -2.63 13.84 2.14
N SER A 148 -1.87 12.99 2.85
CA SER A 148 -2.38 11.82 3.54
C SER A 148 -2.21 11.95 5.05
N SER A 149 -2.95 11.14 5.79
CA SER A 149 -2.83 11.09 7.24
C SER A 149 -2.56 9.66 7.69
N LEU A 150 -1.43 9.42 8.35
CA LEU A 150 -1.04 8.10 8.87
C LEU A 150 -1.04 8.15 10.39
N TYR A 151 -1.83 7.29 11.01
CA TYR A 151 -1.94 7.22 12.46
C TYR A 151 -1.50 5.85 12.95
N GLY A 152 -0.42 5.83 13.74
CA GLY A 152 0.00 4.67 14.52
C GLY A 152 -0.84 4.55 15.77
N SER A 153 -1.42 3.37 15.99
CA SER A 153 -2.16 3.00 17.19
C SER A 153 -1.30 2.12 18.10
N ASP A 154 -1.88 1.69 19.22
CA ASP A 154 -1.36 0.65 20.11
C ASP A 154 -1.21 -0.72 19.42
N SER A 155 -1.90 -0.95 18.29
CA SER A 155 -1.68 -2.12 17.44
C SER A 155 -0.33 -2.07 16.70
N ILE A 156 0.42 -0.96 16.69
CA ILE A 156 1.78 -0.87 16.14
C ILE A 156 2.78 -0.74 17.28
N SER A 157 3.60 -1.76 17.50
CA SER A 157 4.47 -1.81 18.69
C SER A 157 5.81 -1.10 18.53
N GLU A 158 6.30 -0.87 17.32
CA GLU A 158 7.61 -0.22 17.09
C GLU A 158 7.54 1.00 16.16
N TYR A 159 7.23 0.85 14.87
CA TYR A 159 7.31 1.96 13.90
C TYR A 159 6.14 1.96 12.91
N ILE A 160 5.59 3.13 12.58
CA ILE A 160 4.55 3.22 11.54
C ILE A 160 5.12 2.75 10.19
N ILE A 161 6.29 3.27 9.81
CA ILE A 161 6.99 2.93 8.57
C ILE A 161 8.37 2.35 8.93
N TYR A 162 8.66 1.16 8.41
CA TYR A 162 9.97 0.53 8.55
C TYR A 162 10.55 0.19 7.17
N LEU A 163 11.76 0.67 6.91
CA LEU A 163 12.48 0.50 5.65
C LEU A 163 13.78 -0.28 5.87
N THR A 164 13.95 -1.36 5.11
CA THR A 164 15.05 -2.31 5.27
C THR A 164 15.50 -2.87 3.91
N GLU A 165 16.59 -3.63 3.96
CA GLU A 165 17.10 -4.43 2.85
C GLU A 165 17.50 -5.81 3.39
N THR A 166 16.68 -6.83 3.15
CA THR A 166 16.90 -8.17 3.73
C THR A 166 17.64 -9.15 2.81
N GLU A 167 17.62 -8.91 1.49
CA GLU A 167 18.33 -9.75 0.53
C GLU A 167 19.45 -8.96 -0.17
N PRO A 168 20.67 -9.52 -0.27
CA PRO A 168 21.73 -8.87 -1.03
C PRO A 168 21.30 -8.78 -2.50
N ILE A 169 21.31 -7.55 -3.06
CA ILE A 169 21.10 -7.33 -4.49
C ILE A 169 22.05 -8.23 -5.24
N ASN A 170 21.54 -9.21 -5.99
CA ASN A 170 22.35 -9.93 -6.96
C ASN A 170 22.82 -8.90 -8.00
N GLN A 171 24.04 -8.40 -7.86
CA GLN A 171 24.69 -7.34 -8.64
C GLN A 171 24.95 -7.70 -10.11
N ILE A 172 24.17 -8.61 -10.69
CA ILE A 172 24.31 -9.06 -12.07
C ILE A 172 23.41 -8.18 -12.93
N ASN A 173 23.96 -7.02 -13.35
CA ASN A 173 23.50 -6.15 -14.46
C ASN A 173 23.02 -4.71 -14.16
N HIS A 174 23.40 -4.09 -13.05
CA HIS A 174 23.12 -2.65 -12.84
C HIS A 174 24.40 -1.83 -12.66
N LYS A 175 25.22 -1.78 -13.73
CA LYS A 175 26.45 -0.96 -13.78
C LYS A 175 26.20 0.52 -14.14
N ASN A 176 24.96 0.91 -14.42
CA ASN A 176 24.61 2.30 -14.73
C ASN A 176 23.37 2.71 -13.92
N ASN A 177 23.53 3.76 -13.14
CA ASN A 177 22.54 4.59 -12.46
C ASN A 177 22.05 4.15 -11.06
N ASN A 178 21.99 5.16 -10.18
CA ASN A 178 21.51 5.24 -8.80
C ASN A 178 20.04 4.76 -8.56
N GLU A 179 19.53 3.76 -9.27
CA GLU A 179 18.09 3.51 -9.42
C GLU A 179 17.40 2.74 -8.29
N TYR A 180 18.13 2.26 -7.27
CA TYR A 180 17.52 1.51 -6.15
C TYR A 180 17.91 2.02 -4.77
N LEU A 181 18.19 3.32 -4.63
CA LEU A 181 18.12 3.91 -3.30
C LEU A 181 16.65 3.89 -2.88
N ASN A 182 16.36 3.04 -1.89
CA ASN A 182 15.12 3.06 -1.14
C ASN A 182 14.69 4.51 -0.87
N LYS A 183 13.47 4.87 -1.29
CA LYS A 183 12.99 6.24 -1.25
C LYS A 183 11.71 6.34 -0.42
N ILE A 184 11.75 7.22 0.57
CA ILE A 184 10.56 7.70 1.27
C ILE A 184 10.37 9.16 0.86
N LEU A 185 9.23 9.46 0.22
CA LEU A 185 8.80 10.83 -0.04
C LEU A 185 7.49 11.09 0.72
N ILE A 186 7.48 12.08 1.61
CA ILE A 186 6.30 12.48 2.37
C ILE A 186 6.07 13.97 2.12
N ASN A 187 4.87 14.32 1.66
CA ASN A 187 4.54 15.70 1.32
C ASN A 187 3.13 16.08 1.75
N HIS A 188 2.96 17.28 2.30
CA HIS A 188 1.67 17.83 2.74
C HIS A 188 0.85 16.85 3.60
N SER A 189 1.52 16.06 4.43
CA SER A 189 0.90 14.93 5.14
C SER A 189 0.96 15.10 6.65
N TYR A 190 0.12 14.35 7.36
CA TYR A 190 0.08 14.31 8.81
C TYR A 190 0.46 12.90 9.27
N LEU A 191 1.43 12.78 10.18
CA LEU A 191 1.82 11.50 10.77
C LEU A 191 1.85 11.63 12.30
N SER A 192 1.24 10.66 12.99
CA SER A 192 1.15 10.65 14.45
C SER A 192 1.14 9.24 15.00
N GLY A 193 1.78 9.03 16.15
CA GLY A 193 1.64 7.80 16.96
C GLY A 193 0.81 8.04 18.22
N GLN A 194 0.01 7.06 18.64
CA GLN A 194 -0.41 6.90 20.03
C GLN A 194 0.68 6.03 20.71
N TYR A 195 1.46 6.61 21.64
CA TYR A 195 2.52 5.96 22.45
C TYR A 195 3.91 5.77 21.80
N LYS A 196 4.73 4.84 22.35
CA LYS A 196 6.16 4.61 22.09
C LYS A 196 6.53 4.29 20.63
N SER A 197 5.56 4.19 19.73
CA SER A 197 5.82 3.88 18.32
C SER A 197 6.52 5.06 17.64
N GLY A 198 7.70 4.80 17.09
CA GLY A 198 8.35 5.76 16.19
C GLY A 198 7.56 5.90 14.89
N ILE A 199 7.79 6.98 14.16
CA ILE A 199 7.09 7.17 12.87
C ILE A 199 7.83 6.42 11.77
N ILE A 200 9.14 6.62 11.67
CA ILE A 200 9.96 6.07 10.59
C ILE A 200 11.23 5.49 11.19
N LYS A 201 11.54 4.24 10.83
CA LYS A 201 12.86 3.62 11.03
C LYS A 201 13.42 3.19 9.69
N VAL A 202 14.71 3.46 9.48
CA VAL A 202 15.43 3.14 8.25
C VAL A 202 16.76 2.48 8.58
N ASP A 203 16.92 1.23 8.18
CA ASP A 203 18.13 0.41 8.43
C ASP A 203 19.02 0.26 7.19
N VAL A 204 18.75 1.03 6.13
CA VAL A 204 19.46 0.97 4.85
C VAL A 204 19.69 2.37 4.29
N ALA A 205 20.79 2.58 3.55
CA ALA A 205 21.06 3.84 2.87
C ALA A 205 19.89 4.21 1.94
N SER A 206 19.24 5.34 2.24
CA SER A 206 17.96 5.71 1.64
C SER A 206 17.87 7.22 1.41
N ASN A 207 17.05 7.61 0.43
CA ASN A 207 16.66 8.99 0.23
C ASN A 207 15.32 9.26 0.93
N ILE A 208 15.36 10.02 2.02
CA ILE A 208 14.18 10.39 2.79
C ILE A 208 13.95 11.89 2.60
N ASN A 209 12.80 12.25 2.06
CA ASN A 209 12.41 13.64 1.84
C ASN A 209 11.03 13.88 2.45
N ILE A 210 10.96 14.75 3.46
CA ILE A 210 9.73 15.08 4.18
C ILE A 210 9.48 16.58 4.08
N GLN A 211 8.44 16.98 3.35
CA GLN A 211 8.16 18.39 3.05
C GLN A 211 6.76 18.76 3.50
N SER A 212 6.62 19.99 4.01
CA SER A 212 5.31 20.59 4.35
C SER A 212 4.40 19.67 5.18
N SER A 213 4.98 18.81 6.01
CA SER A 213 4.27 17.73 6.71
C SER A 213 4.38 17.92 8.22
N HIS A 214 3.37 17.43 8.93
CA HIS A 214 3.30 17.54 10.38
C HIS A 214 3.55 16.18 11.03
N LEU A 215 4.53 16.12 11.94
CA LEU A 215 4.91 14.92 12.69
C LEU A 215 4.66 15.17 14.17
N THR A 216 3.83 14.35 14.82
CA THR A 216 3.50 14.50 16.26
C THR A 216 3.67 13.19 17.02
N ASN A 217 3.99 13.29 18.31
CA ASN A 217 4.29 12.15 19.19
C ASN A 217 5.28 11.17 18.54
N ALA A 218 6.30 11.75 17.89
CA ALA A 218 7.20 11.05 16.98
C ALA A 218 8.56 10.79 17.61
N SER A 219 9.08 9.57 17.49
CA SER A 219 10.51 9.32 17.50
C SER A 219 10.96 8.93 16.08
N VAL A 220 12.08 9.48 15.63
CA VAL A 220 12.77 9.07 14.40
C VAL A 220 14.14 8.55 14.83
N MET A 221 14.45 7.30 14.51
CA MET A 221 15.73 6.66 14.86
C MET A 221 16.29 5.95 13.62
N GLY A 222 17.55 6.20 13.27
CA GLY A 222 18.23 5.53 12.16
C GLY A 222 19.34 6.34 11.51
N SER A 223 20.15 5.66 10.71
CA SER A 223 21.21 6.26 9.88
C SER A 223 20.64 6.66 8.52
N GLY A 224 20.20 7.91 8.37
CA GLY A 224 19.72 8.47 7.13
C GLY A 224 19.90 9.99 7.09
N LEU A 225 20.07 10.55 5.90
CA LEU A 225 20.03 12.01 5.71
C LEU A 225 18.57 12.44 5.65
N VAL A 226 18.10 13.17 6.66
CA VAL A 226 16.82 13.88 6.62
C VAL A 226 17.07 15.25 6.01
N VAL A 227 16.48 15.52 4.84
CA VAL A 227 16.52 16.83 4.17
C VAL A 227 15.16 17.51 4.27
#